data_AF-A0A8T6J4N0-F1
#
_entry.id   AF-A0A8T6J4N0-F1
#
_cell.length_a   1.000
_cell.length_b   1.000
_cell.length_c   1.000
_cell.angle_alpha   90.00
_cell.angle_beta   90.00
_cell.angle_gamma   90.00
#
_symmetry.space_group_name_H-M   'P 1'
#
loop_
_entity.id
_entity.type
_entity.pdbx_description
1 polymer ?
#
loop_
_entity_poly.entity_id
_entity_poly.type
_entity_poly.pdbx_seq_one_letter_code
_entity_poly.pdbx_strand_id
1 'polypeptide(L)'
;SQPDLRLGMVSYRDRRDEYVTRVFDFDADAGRFSDTIRSVQADGGGDEPESLNEALHVALNEPDWRTGDAIRLMFLLADAPPHLDYPQDYDYAEEMVEARKRGIKIFSVASSGLNQQGEYIFRQIAQHTMGRFIFILYESSGGGVGTPHDVGEYTIERLDSLIVRLVEEELAALNE
;
A
#
# COMPACT_ATOMS: atom_id res chain seq x y z
N SER A 1 -13.87 17.35 12.23
CA SER A 1 -14.87 16.28 12.36
C SER A 1 -14.24 15.10 13.10
N GLN A 2 -15.02 14.24 13.76
CA GLN A 2 -14.55 12.92 14.19
C GLN A 2 -15.14 11.90 13.20
N PRO A 3 -14.39 11.49 12.16
CA PRO A 3 -14.89 10.51 11.21
C PRO A 3 -15.07 9.16 11.90
N ASP A 4 -16.11 8.43 11.50
CA ASP A 4 -16.28 7.04 11.87
C ASP A 4 -15.18 6.20 11.16
N LEU A 5 -14.08 5.91 11.84
CA LEU A 5 -12.90 5.25 11.29
C LEU A 5 -13.02 3.73 11.40
N ARG A 6 -12.61 3.00 10.35
CA ARG A 6 -12.27 1.58 10.43
C ARG A 6 -10.92 1.32 9.78
N LEU A 7 -10.17 0.39 10.36
CA LEU A 7 -8.83 0.01 9.91
C LEU A 7 -8.79 -1.50 9.67
N GLY A 8 -8.22 -1.90 8.54
CA GLY A 8 -8.03 -3.29 8.13
C GLY A 8 -6.68 -3.44 7.43
N MET A 9 -6.25 -4.67 7.23
CA MET A 9 -4.96 -4.97 6.61
C MET A 9 -5.03 -6.29 5.84
N VAL A 10 -4.41 -6.32 4.67
CA VAL A 10 -4.05 -7.56 4.00
C VAL A 10 -2.54 -7.66 4.02
N SER A 11 -2.02 -8.69 4.69
CA SER A 11 -0.58 -9.02 4.60
C SER A 11 -0.39 -10.05 3.51
N TYR A 12 0.72 -9.98 2.79
CA TYR A 12 1.03 -10.93 1.73
C TYR A 12 2.50 -11.33 1.70
N ARG A 13 2.78 -12.45 1.04
CA ARG A 13 4.11 -12.98 0.70
C ARG A 13 4.01 -13.61 -0.69
N ASP A 14 4.88 -14.56 -1.05
CA ASP A 14 4.82 -15.23 -2.35
C ASP A 14 4.13 -16.62 -2.31
N ARG A 15 3.79 -17.18 -3.48
CA ARG A 15 3.08 -18.46 -3.65
C ARG A 15 3.79 -19.67 -3.04
N ARG A 16 5.09 -19.56 -2.73
CA ARG A 16 5.90 -20.63 -2.13
C ARG A 16 6.14 -20.44 -0.64
N ASP A 17 5.70 -19.32 -0.07
CA ASP A 17 5.81 -19.05 1.35
C ASP A 17 4.71 -19.73 2.16
N GLU A 18 4.77 -19.55 3.48
CA GLU A 18 3.81 -20.08 4.45
C GLU A 18 2.35 -19.71 4.11
N TYR A 19 2.14 -18.55 3.49
CA TYR A 19 0.84 -18.09 2.99
C TYR A 19 1.05 -17.03 1.91
N VAL A 20 0.10 -16.90 0.98
CA VAL A 20 0.12 -15.82 -0.03
C VAL A 20 -0.54 -14.57 0.51
N THR A 21 -1.74 -14.69 1.06
CA THR A 21 -2.49 -13.57 1.64
C THR A 21 -3.10 -13.95 2.99
N ARG A 22 -3.20 -12.96 3.90
CA ARG A 22 -3.97 -13.05 5.14
C ARG A 22 -4.76 -11.76 5.30
N VAL A 23 -6.07 -11.91 5.47
CA VAL A 23 -7.02 -10.79 5.62
C VAL A 23 -7.31 -10.54 7.09
N PHE A 24 -7.11 -9.29 7.50
CA PHE A 24 -7.57 -8.74 8.76
C PHE A 24 -8.60 -7.67 8.43
N ASP A 25 -9.87 -8.02 8.60
CA ASP A 25 -10.97 -7.16 8.18
C ASP A 25 -11.04 -5.87 9.00
N PHE A 26 -11.84 -4.92 8.50
CA PHE A 26 -12.02 -3.60 9.07
C PHE A 26 -12.58 -3.63 10.51
N ASP A 27 -11.83 -3.08 11.46
CA ASP A 27 -12.26 -2.86 12.84
C ASP A 27 -12.29 -1.36 13.18
N ALA A 28 -13.29 -0.94 13.97
CA ALA A 28 -13.41 0.44 14.44
C ALA A 28 -12.51 0.74 15.66
N ASP A 29 -11.93 -0.28 16.29
CA ASP A 29 -11.01 -0.15 17.41
C ASP A 29 -9.56 -0.15 16.93
N ALA A 30 -8.95 1.04 16.94
CA ALA A 30 -7.56 1.23 16.55
C ALA A 30 -6.57 0.45 17.46
N GLY A 31 -6.94 0.14 18.70
CA GLY A 31 -6.15 -0.69 19.60
C GLY A 31 -6.05 -2.13 19.10
N ARG A 32 -7.18 -2.74 18.73
CA ARG A 32 -7.21 -4.10 18.14
C ARG A 32 -6.47 -4.17 16.81
N PHE A 33 -6.61 -3.13 15.98
CA PHE A 33 -5.84 -3.05 14.75
C PHE A 33 -4.33 -2.93 15.03
N SER A 34 -3.93 -2.14 16.02
CA SER A 34 -2.53 -2.02 16.44
C SER A 34 -1.95 -3.35 16.94
N ASP A 35 -2.73 -4.13 17.69
CA ASP A 35 -2.33 -5.47 18.12
C ASP A 35 -2.21 -6.45 16.95
N THR A 36 -3.08 -6.30 15.94
CA THR A 36 -3.00 -7.07 14.69
C THR A 36 -1.68 -6.79 13.96
N ILE A 37 -1.30 -5.52 13.78
CA ILE A 37 0.00 -5.16 13.18
C ILE A 37 1.16 -5.78 13.97
N ARG A 38 1.13 -5.70 15.31
CA ARG A 38 2.19 -6.28 16.16
C ARG A 38 2.30 -7.80 16.06
N SER A 39 1.22 -8.48 15.66
CA SER A 39 1.20 -9.93 15.49
C SER A 39 1.80 -10.39 14.15
N VAL A 40 1.88 -9.49 13.15
CA VAL A 40 2.47 -9.81 11.86
C VAL A 40 3.98 -9.75 11.96
N GLN A 41 4.63 -10.83 11.52
CA GLN A 41 6.08 -10.92 11.41
C GLN A 41 6.44 -10.97 9.93
N ALA A 42 7.37 -10.09 9.54
CA ALA A 42 8.07 -10.23 8.27
C ALA A 42 8.95 -11.49 8.37
N ASP A 43 8.61 -12.50 7.59
CA ASP A 43 9.31 -13.77 7.49
C ASP A 43 9.03 -14.35 6.10
N GLY A 44 9.97 -15.14 5.57
CA GLY A 44 10.00 -15.50 4.15
C GLY A 44 10.70 -14.46 3.25
N GLY A 45 10.62 -14.68 1.94
CA GLY A 45 11.30 -13.88 0.92
C GLY A 45 12.75 -14.29 0.64
N GLY A 46 13.43 -13.50 -0.19
CA GLY A 46 14.82 -13.72 -0.62
C GLY A 46 14.99 -13.77 -2.14
N ASP A 47 13.90 -14.03 -2.85
CA ASP A 47 13.72 -13.82 -4.27
C ASP A 47 12.69 -12.71 -4.52
N GLU A 48 13.04 -11.77 -5.39
CA GLU A 48 12.05 -10.95 -6.09
C GLU A 48 11.66 -11.68 -7.38
N PRO A 49 10.43 -11.52 -7.91
CA PRO A 49 9.27 -10.72 -7.41
C PRO A 49 8.44 -11.34 -6.26
N GLU A 50 7.37 -10.66 -5.84
CA GLU A 50 6.40 -11.09 -4.80
C GLU A 50 4.95 -11.17 -5.34
N SER A 51 4.02 -11.84 -4.62
CA SER A 51 2.61 -12.00 -5.07
C SER A 51 1.71 -10.77 -4.79
N LEU A 52 2.17 -9.58 -5.17
CA LEU A 52 1.45 -8.32 -4.97
C LEU A 52 0.12 -8.25 -5.75
N ASN A 53 0.01 -8.85 -6.94
CA ASN A 53 -1.23 -8.81 -7.72
C ASN A 53 -2.37 -9.50 -6.97
N GLU A 54 -2.10 -10.69 -6.42
CA GLU A 54 -3.05 -11.45 -5.59
C GLU A 54 -3.40 -10.69 -4.32
N ALA A 55 -2.42 -10.07 -3.67
CA ALA A 55 -2.65 -9.23 -2.50
C ALA A 55 -3.56 -8.03 -2.81
N LEU A 56 -3.36 -7.38 -3.96
CA LEU A 56 -4.17 -6.25 -4.40
C LEU A 56 -5.60 -6.69 -4.70
N HIS A 57 -5.77 -7.81 -5.41
CA HIS A 57 -7.08 -8.41 -5.65
C HIS A 57 -7.81 -8.72 -4.34
N VAL A 58 -7.16 -9.40 -3.41
CA VAL A 58 -7.72 -9.74 -2.09
C VAL A 58 -8.07 -8.50 -1.30
N ALA A 59 -7.17 -7.50 -1.25
CA ALA A 59 -7.39 -6.25 -0.53
C ALA A 59 -8.57 -5.43 -1.08
N LEU A 60 -8.85 -5.55 -2.38
CA LEU A 60 -10.03 -4.95 -2.97
C LEU A 60 -11.29 -5.77 -2.67
N ASN A 61 -11.26 -7.09 -2.73
CA ASN A 61 -12.48 -7.89 -2.82
C ASN A 61 -12.93 -8.55 -1.52
N GLU A 62 -12.02 -8.80 -0.57
CA GLU A 62 -12.36 -9.54 0.66
C GLU A 62 -12.71 -8.67 1.87
N PRO A 63 -11.99 -7.57 2.20
CA PRO A 63 -12.38 -6.70 3.30
C PRO A 63 -13.76 -6.05 3.07
N ASP A 64 -14.51 -5.84 4.16
CA ASP A 64 -15.85 -5.22 4.14
C ASP A 64 -15.76 -3.68 3.95
N TRP A 65 -15.35 -3.28 2.74
CA TRP A 65 -15.30 -1.88 2.34
C TRP A 65 -16.69 -1.25 2.44
N ARG A 66 -16.81 -0.24 3.30
CA ARG A 66 -18.07 0.53 3.41
C ARG A 66 -18.53 1.04 2.06
N THR A 67 -19.79 0.82 1.71
CA THR A 67 -20.44 1.39 0.52
C THR A 67 -21.04 2.77 0.82
N GLY A 68 -21.28 3.57 -0.22
CA GLY A 68 -21.92 4.89 -0.09
C GLY A 68 -20.92 6.00 0.25
N ASP A 69 -21.35 6.92 1.12
CA ASP A 69 -20.59 8.12 1.52
C ASP A 69 -19.49 7.76 2.52
N ALA A 70 -18.37 7.26 1.99
CA ALA A 70 -17.18 6.93 2.75
C ALA A 70 -15.93 7.20 1.90
N ILE A 71 -14.92 7.80 2.53
CA ILE A 71 -13.57 7.83 1.97
C ILE A 71 -12.95 6.44 2.11
N ARG A 72 -12.31 5.96 1.05
CA ARG A 72 -11.64 4.66 1.00
C ARG A 72 -10.19 4.88 0.59
N LEU A 73 -9.28 4.64 1.53
CA LEU A 73 -7.84 4.80 1.32
C LEU A 73 -7.16 3.46 1.55
N MET A 74 -6.21 3.13 0.70
CA MET A 74 -5.34 1.98 0.84
C MET A 74 -3.89 2.47 0.86
N PHE A 75 -3.09 1.98 1.79
CA PHE A 75 -1.64 2.18 1.79
C PHE A 75 -0.99 0.86 1.39
N LEU A 76 -0.42 0.81 0.19
CA LEU A 76 0.23 -0.38 -0.37
C LEU A 76 1.73 -0.30 -0.07
N LEU A 77 2.24 -1.16 0.81
CA LEU A 77 3.64 -1.19 1.23
C LEU A 77 4.35 -2.40 0.60
N ALA A 78 5.51 -2.19 -0.04
CA ALA A 78 6.38 -3.27 -0.50
C ALA A 78 7.83 -2.82 -0.75
N ASP A 79 8.74 -3.78 -0.76
CA ASP A 79 10.13 -3.66 -1.20
C ASP A 79 10.44 -4.45 -2.49
N ALA A 80 9.46 -5.14 -3.09
CA ALA A 80 9.64 -5.93 -4.32
C ALA A 80 8.52 -5.67 -5.35
N PRO A 81 8.78 -5.85 -6.67
CA PRO A 81 7.75 -5.76 -7.70
C PRO A 81 6.75 -6.93 -7.62
N PRO A 82 5.56 -6.82 -8.25
CA PRO A 82 4.70 -7.99 -8.49
C PRO A 82 5.34 -8.96 -9.48
N HIS A 83 5.00 -10.24 -9.34
CA HIS A 83 5.12 -11.18 -10.46
C HIS A 83 4.29 -10.71 -11.66
N LEU A 84 4.87 -10.80 -12.86
CA LEU A 84 4.15 -10.56 -14.14
C LEU A 84 4.08 -11.81 -15.02
N ASP A 85 4.64 -12.92 -14.53
CA ASP A 85 4.84 -14.18 -15.24
C ASP A 85 4.06 -15.34 -14.61
N TYR A 86 3.41 -15.12 -13.48
CA TYR A 86 2.61 -16.13 -12.81
C TYR A 86 1.40 -16.56 -13.66
N PRO A 87 1.27 -17.87 -13.96
CA PRO A 87 0.10 -18.35 -14.67
C PRO A 87 -1.14 -18.19 -13.78
N GLN A 88 -2.25 -17.80 -14.41
CA GLN A 88 -3.55 -17.62 -13.75
C GLN A 88 -3.48 -16.65 -12.55
N ASP A 89 -2.64 -15.62 -12.67
CA ASP A 89 -2.59 -14.54 -11.68
C ASP A 89 -3.57 -13.42 -12.00
N TYR A 90 -3.74 -12.52 -11.04
CA TYR A 90 -4.40 -11.24 -11.25
C TYR A 90 -3.46 -10.25 -11.92
N ASP A 91 -3.99 -9.20 -12.54
CA ASP A 91 -3.21 -8.14 -13.18
C ASP A 91 -3.37 -6.83 -12.38
N TYR A 92 -2.28 -6.30 -11.84
CA TYR A 92 -2.32 -5.01 -11.11
C TYR A 92 -2.95 -3.89 -11.93
N ALA A 93 -2.84 -3.94 -13.27
CA ALA A 93 -3.41 -2.93 -14.15
C ALA A 93 -4.94 -3.00 -14.17
N GLU A 94 -5.52 -4.20 -14.12
CA GLU A 94 -6.97 -4.39 -13.99
C GLU A 94 -7.44 -4.02 -12.58
N GLU A 95 -6.71 -4.42 -11.56
CA GLU A 95 -7.05 -4.16 -10.16
C GLU A 95 -6.99 -2.65 -9.83
N MET A 96 -6.01 -1.90 -10.33
CA MET A 96 -5.98 -0.43 -10.11
C MET A 96 -7.15 0.27 -10.80
N VAL A 97 -7.63 -0.25 -11.94
CA VAL A 97 -8.82 0.27 -12.62
C VAL A 97 -10.06 -0.02 -11.79
N GLU A 98 -10.15 -1.20 -11.17
CA GLU A 98 -11.27 -1.56 -10.30
C GLU A 98 -11.28 -0.73 -9.00
N ALA A 99 -10.11 -0.55 -8.36
CA ALA A 99 -9.94 0.35 -7.22
C ALA A 99 -10.47 1.75 -7.52
N ARG A 100 -10.08 2.31 -8.68
CA ARG A 100 -10.54 3.62 -9.14
C ARG A 100 -12.05 3.68 -9.31
N LYS A 101 -12.68 2.68 -9.95
CA LYS A 101 -14.15 2.64 -10.13
C LYS A 101 -14.90 2.64 -8.79
N ARG A 102 -14.31 2.03 -7.77
CA ARG A 102 -14.86 1.94 -6.40
C ARG A 102 -14.50 3.15 -5.53
N GLY A 103 -13.76 4.12 -6.08
CA GLY A 103 -13.30 5.30 -5.35
C GLY A 103 -12.29 4.98 -4.25
N ILE A 104 -11.55 3.88 -4.38
CA ILE A 104 -10.46 3.50 -3.47
C ILE A 104 -9.18 4.17 -3.98
N LYS A 105 -8.65 5.12 -3.20
CA LYS A 105 -7.37 5.77 -3.49
C LYS A 105 -6.22 4.95 -2.92
N ILE A 106 -5.22 4.64 -3.72
CA ILE A 106 -4.08 3.83 -3.30
C ILE A 106 -2.84 4.71 -3.18
N PHE A 107 -2.32 4.84 -1.97
CA PHE A 107 -1.03 5.44 -1.67
C PHE A 107 0.01 4.33 -1.62
N SER A 108 0.84 4.25 -2.65
CA SER A 108 1.89 3.24 -2.73
C SER A 108 3.14 3.74 -1.98
N VAL A 109 3.65 2.94 -1.04
CA VAL A 109 4.82 3.23 -0.21
C VAL A 109 5.93 2.25 -0.57
N ALA A 110 6.92 2.73 -1.32
CA ALA A 110 8.08 1.96 -1.73
C ALA A 110 9.17 1.96 -0.64
N SER A 111 9.65 0.76 -0.32
CA SER A 111 10.85 0.55 0.49
C SER A 111 12.09 0.45 -0.41
N SER A 112 13.30 0.50 0.18
CA SER A 112 14.57 0.60 -0.57
C SER A 112 14.89 -0.58 -1.49
N GLY A 113 14.26 -1.74 -1.31
CA GLY A 113 14.43 -2.89 -2.20
C GLY A 113 13.81 -2.68 -3.58
N LEU A 114 12.83 -1.78 -3.69
CA LEU A 114 11.95 -1.75 -4.86
C LEU A 114 12.73 -1.31 -6.12
N ASN A 115 12.87 -2.24 -7.06
CA ASN A 115 13.58 -2.00 -8.31
C ASN A 115 12.80 -1.08 -9.29
N GLN A 116 13.40 -0.73 -10.43
CA GLN A 116 12.81 0.20 -11.40
C GLN A 116 11.44 -0.24 -11.94
N GLN A 117 11.24 -1.55 -12.12
CA GLN A 117 9.95 -2.09 -12.56
C GLN A 117 8.90 -1.91 -11.45
N GLY A 118 9.25 -2.25 -10.22
CA GLY A 118 8.38 -2.04 -9.06
C GLY A 118 8.01 -0.58 -8.88
N GLU A 119 8.98 0.33 -9.00
CA GLU A 119 8.75 1.77 -8.92
C GLU A 119 7.77 2.25 -10.01
N TYR A 120 7.97 1.80 -11.26
CA TYR A 120 7.07 2.13 -12.36
C TYR A 120 5.62 1.70 -12.07
N ILE A 121 5.44 0.46 -11.60
CA ILE A 121 4.14 -0.11 -11.26
C ILE A 121 3.49 0.65 -10.09
N PHE A 122 4.26 0.93 -9.03
CA PHE A 122 3.76 1.67 -7.86
C PHE A 122 3.28 3.07 -8.25
N ARG A 123 4.04 3.76 -9.10
CA ARG A 123 3.64 5.08 -9.64
C ARG A 123 2.36 5.00 -10.46
N GLN A 124 2.22 3.97 -11.31
CA GLN A 124 0.98 3.76 -12.08
C GLN A 124 -0.23 3.56 -11.16
N ILE A 125 -0.12 2.66 -10.18
CA ILE A 125 -1.20 2.39 -9.22
C ILE A 125 -1.62 3.67 -8.48
N ALA A 126 -0.65 4.39 -7.93
CA ALA A 126 -0.93 5.63 -7.21
C ALA A 126 -1.57 6.70 -8.12
N GLN A 127 -1.00 6.94 -9.30
CA GLN A 127 -1.51 7.95 -10.22
C GLN A 127 -2.92 7.59 -10.74
N HIS A 128 -3.17 6.33 -11.09
CA HIS A 128 -4.47 5.90 -11.60
C HIS A 128 -5.58 5.99 -10.57
N THR A 129 -5.26 5.80 -9.29
CA THR A 129 -6.22 5.83 -8.18
C THR A 129 -6.28 7.18 -7.48
N MET A 130 -5.63 8.22 -8.02
CA MET A 130 -5.54 9.57 -7.43
C MET A 130 -4.89 9.60 -6.03
N GLY A 131 -4.04 8.61 -5.74
CA GLY A 131 -3.16 8.62 -4.57
C GLY A 131 -1.82 9.30 -4.86
N ARG A 132 -0.82 9.01 -4.03
CA ARG A 132 0.55 9.50 -4.19
C ARG A 132 1.55 8.36 -4.04
N PHE A 133 2.60 8.40 -4.86
CA PHE A 133 3.77 7.56 -4.67
C PHE A 133 4.62 8.15 -3.53
N ILE A 134 4.90 7.31 -2.55
CA ILE A 134 5.68 7.61 -1.35
C ILE A 134 6.85 6.63 -1.34
N PHE A 135 8.01 7.05 -0.87
CA PHE A 135 9.16 6.16 -0.72
C PHE A 135 9.91 6.46 0.58
N ILE A 136 10.51 5.42 1.16
CA ILE A 136 11.25 5.52 2.41
C ILE A 136 12.72 5.82 2.10
N LEU A 137 13.24 6.87 2.73
CA LEU A 137 14.66 7.24 2.66
C LEU A 137 15.46 6.47 3.71
N TYR A 138 16.65 6.03 3.33
CA TYR A 138 17.61 5.40 4.24
C TYR A 138 18.85 6.29 4.35
N GLU A 139 19.40 6.36 5.56
CA GLU A 139 20.73 6.94 5.75
C GLU A 139 21.75 6.02 5.08
N SER A 140 22.42 6.52 4.04
CA SER A 140 23.54 5.79 3.45
C SER A 140 24.73 5.81 4.42
N SER A 141 25.56 4.77 4.40
CA SER A 141 26.79 4.65 5.21
C SER A 141 27.83 5.77 4.99
N GLY A 142 27.57 6.70 4.07
CA GLY A 142 28.36 7.90 3.79
C GLY A 142 27.78 9.21 4.33
N GLY A 143 26.71 9.19 5.13
CA GLY A 143 26.12 10.38 5.75
C GLY A 143 25.23 11.22 4.83
N GLY A 144 24.90 10.71 3.63
CA GLY A 144 23.92 11.31 2.73
C GLY A 144 22.55 10.64 2.87
N VAL A 145 21.49 11.43 2.93
CA VAL A 145 20.11 10.95 2.71
C VAL A 145 19.89 10.87 1.21
N GLY A 146 19.57 9.69 0.71
CA GLY A 146 19.40 9.45 -0.73
C GLY A 146 18.37 8.36 -0.99
N THR A 147 17.98 8.23 -2.24
CA THR A 147 17.02 7.22 -2.70
C THR A 147 17.54 6.57 -3.98
N PRO A 148 17.38 5.24 -4.16
CA PRO A 148 17.62 4.60 -5.44
C PRO A 148 16.54 4.93 -6.49
N HIS A 149 15.44 5.57 -6.08
CA HIS A 149 14.31 5.88 -6.95
C HIS A 149 14.56 7.07 -7.88
N ASP A 150 13.98 7.02 -9.06
CA ASP A 150 14.10 8.07 -10.08
C ASP A 150 13.17 9.26 -9.76
N VAL A 151 13.58 10.07 -8.79
CA VAL A 151 12.86 11.27 -8.35
C VAL A 151 13.73 12.52 -8.46
N GLY A 152 13.17 13.59 -9.04
CA GLY A 152 13.83 14.90 -9.12
C GLY A 152 13.71 15.68 -7.81
N GLU A 153 12.53 16.25 -7.55
CA GLU A 153 12.21 16.98 -6.31
C GLU A 153 11.32 16.14 -5.40
N TYR A 154 11.65 16.09 -4.11
CA TYR A 154 10.86 15.39 -3.09
C TYR A 154 10.91 16.14 -1.75
N THR A 155 9.90 15.91 -0.92
CA THR A 155 9.85 16.43 0.46
C THR A 155 10.18 15.31 1.44
N ILE A 156 11.01 15.62 2.43
CA ILE A 156 11.37 14.68 3.50
C ILE A 156 10.46 14.93 4.69
N GLU A 157 9.76 13.89 5.13
CA GLU A 157 8.88 13.89 6.28
C GLU A 157 8.98 12.53 6.98
N ARG A 158 8.65 12.46 8.27
CA ARG A 158 8.48 11.16 8.93
C ARG A 158 7.24 10.46 8.35
N LEU A 159 7.35 9.15 8.09
CA LEU A 159 6.27 8.40 7.45
C LEU A 159 4.96 8.44 8.24
N ASP A 160 5.02 8.42 9.58
CA ASP A 160 3.84 8.53 10.44
C ASP A 160 3.12 9.87 10.28
N SER A 161 3.87 10.97 10.30
CA SER A 161 3.34 12.31 10.05
C SER A 161 2.75 12.46 8.64
N LEU A 162 3.44 11.93 7.63
CA LEU A 162 2.99 11.96 6.25
C LEU A 162 1.66 11.22 6.07
N ILE A 163 1.53 10.00 6.59
CA ILE A 163 0.28 9.21 6.49
C ILE A 163 -0.88 9.97 7.14
N VAL A 164 -0.69 10.52 8.34
CA VAL A 164 -1.73 11.30 9.04
C VAL A 164 -2.16 12.49 8.20
N ARG A 165 -1.20 13.27 7.68
CA ARG A 165 -1.47 14.43 6.83
C ARG A 165 -2.25 14.07 5.57
N LEU A 166 -1.88 12.97 4.89
CA LEU A 166 -2.59 12.52 3.69
C LEU A 166 -4.04 12.14 4.00
N VAL A 167 -4.29 11.47 5.12
CA VAL A 167 -5.65 11.15 5.57
C VAL A 167 -6.43 12.43 5.90
N GLU A 168 -5.81 13.40 6.57
CA GLU A 168 -6.43 14.69 6.88
C GLU A 168 -6.78 15.50 5.61
N GLU A 169 -5.92 15.53 4.60
CA GLU A 169 -6.18 16.17 3.31
C GLU A 169 -7.41 15.57 2.61
N GLU A 170 -7.53 14.24 2.60
CA GLU A 170 -8.67 13.53 2.02
C GLU A 170 -9.98 13.79 2.78
N LEU A 171 -9.91 13.87 4.12
CA LEU A 171 -11.05 14.23 4.96
C LEU A 171 -11.48 15.69 4.78
N ALA A 172 -10.53 16.60 4.56
CA ALA A 172 -10.81 18.02 4.38
C ALA A 172 -11.57 18.28 3.06
N ALA A 173 -11.20 17.58 1.99
CA ALA A 173 -11.83 17.71 0.68
C ALA A 173 -13.33 17.34 0.64
N LEU A 174 -13.87 16.67 1.67
CA LEU A 174 -15.31 16.43 1.81
C LEU A 174 -16.08 17.57 2.47
N ASN A 175 -15.40 18.49 3.16
CA ASN A 175 -16.04 19.59 3.90
C ASN A 175 -16.05 20.91 3.11
N GLU A 176 -15.53 20.91 1.88
CA GLU A 176 -15.58 22.02 0.92
C GLU A 176 -16.69 21.80 -0.11
#